data_AF-A0A9E5NXK4-F1
#
_entry.id   AF-A0A9E5NXK4-F1
#
_cell.length_a   1.000
_cell.length_b   1.000
_cell.length_c   1.000
_cell.angle_alpha   90.00
_cell.angle_beta   90.00
_cell.angle_gamma   90.00
#
_symmetry.space_group_name_H-M   'P 1'
#
loop_
_entity.id
_entity.type
_entity.pdbx_description
1 polymer ?
#
loop_
_entity_poly.entity_id
_entity_poly.type
_entity_poly.pdbx_seq_one_letter_code
_entity_poly.pdbx_strand_id
1 'polypeptide(L)'
;MRSYFAGKWPWLCGVTLLLGISACSRESLREFFAGYTPHERYERALLAAGLDQTALGSDWLAAASTALENAVAVTSPYREESYVDPREAMATAYRVSARRGQRIEATFESEPDTAYQVFIDLFFLSDRPGATPRRVASADSLERKLDYLARRDGDYLIRVQPELLRGGRYSITVVVGPSLQFPVSGRDATAIGSWYGDSRDAGRRRHEGLDIFARRGTPVLAAADGVVRSTRSNRLGGNVIWLRDRFGQTHYYAHLDRQAVSRGQRVLAGDTIGFVGNTGNARTTPPHLHFGIYSGGTYDPYPALQRLPTTPASFTGDPNLVGGLARVTLDGARVRAFPTTRSDMLAELPLHTPIRVEAGTGAWYRVLTPDGTVGFMAARLTEPADSPIRSTLVADGALLLTDPSSTALAFEAVAPGTEVPVLGAHEEFLFVEGPGGKVGWLASY
;
A
#
# COMPACT_ATOMS: atom_id res chain seq x y z
N MET A 1 -43.84 -60.98 37.64
CA MET A 1 -44.46 -60.09 36.63
C MET A 1 -43.60 -58.84 36.51
N ARG A 2 -43.42 -58.38 35.27
CA ARG A 2 -42.39 -57.45 34.78
C ARG A 2 -42.29 -56.12 35.54
N SER A 3 -41.05 -55.66 35.75
CA SER A 3 -40.70 -54.25 35.94
C SER A 3 -39.77 -53.79 34.82
N TYR A 4 -40.01 -52.57 34.36
CA TYR A 4 -39.47 -51.91 33.16
C TYR A 4 -38.07 -51.32 33.38
N PHE A 5 -37.26 -51.38 32.30
CA PHE A 5 -36.31 -50.39 31.76
C PHE A 5 -35.51 -49.50 32.73
N ALA A 6 -34.17 -49.58 32.67
CA ALA A 6 -33.34 -48.74 31.79
C ALA A 6 -31.86 -48.80 32.20
N GLY A 7 -30.98 -48.86 31.20
CA GLY A 7 -29.59 -48.39 31.32
C GLY A 7 -28.52 -49.48 31.30
N LYS A 8 -27.77 -49.53 30.19
CA LYS A 8 -26.30 -49.46 30.09
C LYS A 8 -25.84 -50.10 28.77
N TRP A 9 -25.18 -49.31 27.93
CA TRP A 9 -24.35 -49.78 26.82
C TRP A 9 -22.95 -50.11 27.33
N PRO A 10 -22.35 -51.23 26.92
CA PRO A 10 -20.90 -51.40 26.97
C PRO A 10 -20.29 -51.62 25.58
N TRP A 11 -19.28 -50.79 25.29
CA TRP A 11 -17.94 -51.07 24.76
C TRP A 11 -17.66 -52.14 23.69
N LEU A 12 -16.73 -51.73 22.80
CA LEU A 12 -15.72 -52.44 22.02
C LEU A 12 -16.08 -52.93 20.62
N CYS A 13 -15.49 -52.27 19.61
CA CYS A 13 -14.43 -52.88 18.81
C CYS A 13 -13.58 -51.80 18.14
N GLY A 14 -12.27 -51.91 18.32
CA GLY A 14 -11.29 -50.94 17.83
C GLY A 14 -10.99 -51.09 16.34
N VAL A 15 -10.65 -49.97 15.72
CA VAL A 15 -9.83 -49.93 14.52
C VAL A 15 -8.65 -49.03 14.82
N THR A 16 -7.50 -49.65 14.95
CA THR A 16 -6.19 -49.01 15.06
C THR A 16 -5.84 -48.43 13.69
N LEU A 17 -6.03 -47.12 13.50
CA LEU A 17 -5.46 -46.42 12.34
C LEU A 17 -4.04 -45.96 12.71
N LEU A 18 -3.05 -46.70 12.20
CA LEU A 18 -1.64 -46.34 12.23
C LEU A 18 -1.46 -44.98 11.52
N LEU A 19 -1.23 -43.93 12.31
CA LEU A 19 -0.74 -42.64 11.82
C LEU A 19 0.70 -42.82 11.36
N GLY A 20 0.90 -42.86 10.04
CA GLY A 20 2.20 -42.66 9.42
C GLY A 20 2.66 -41.21 9.65
N ILE A 21 3.48 -41.00 10.68
CA ILE A 21 4.15 -39.73 10.92
C ILE A 21 5.36 -39.68 9.98
N SER A 22 5.15 -39.12 8.79
CA SER A 22 6.26 -38.60 7.97
C SER A 22 6.27 -37.08 8.09
N ALA A 23 7.21 -36.59 8.90
CA ALA A 23 7.80 -35.25 8.89
C ALA A 23 6.93 -34.09 8.38
N CYS A 24 5.86 -33.72 9.08
CA CYS A 24 5.27 -32.39 8.94
C CYS A 24 6.02 -31.42 9.86
N SER A 25 6.80 -30.51 9.29
CA SER A 25 7.38 -29.39 10.04
C SER A 25 6.26 -28.55 10.66
N ARG A 26 6.49 -27.90 11.80
CA ARG A 26 5.52 -26.96 12.40
C ARG A 26 5.12 -25.81 11.47
N GLU A 27 5.87 -25.57 10.39
CA GLU A 27 5.55 -24.61 9.32
C GLU A 27 4.46 -25.14 8.39
N SER A 28 4.54 -26.41 7.94
CA SER A 28 3.52 -27.04 7.08
C SER A 28 2.11 -27.07 7.68
N LEU A 29 2.00 -27.18 9.01
CA LEU A 29 0.71 -27.15 9.71
C LEU A 29 0.16 -25.73 9.87
N ARG A 30 0.98 -24.68 9.85
CA ARG A 30 0.49 -23.28 9.87
C ARG A 30 -0.05 -22.84 8.51
N GLU A 31 0.57 -23.31 7.43
CA GLU A 31 0.12 -23.08 6.04
C GLU A 31 -1.23 -23.76 5.75
N PHE A 32 -1.54 -24.88 6.42
CA PHE A 32 -2.82 -25.56 6.24
C PHE A 32 -4.02 -24.80 6.89
N PHE A 33 -3.77 -23.99 7.92
CA PHE A 33 -4.82 -23.24 8.65
C PHE A 33 -4.92 -21.75 8.27
N ALA A 34 -3.91 -21.19 7.58
CA ALA A 34 -4.00 -19.90 6.93
C ALA A 34 -4.23 -20.16 5.43
N GLY A 35 -5.48 -20.05 4.96
CA GLY A 35 -5.76 -20.21 3.53
C GLY A 35 -4.85 -19.29 2.69
N TYR A 36 -4.40 -19.78 1.53
CA TYR A 36 -3.58 -19.03 0.57
C TYR A 36 -4.22 -17.67 0.25
N THR A 37 -3.40 -16.63 0.11
CA THR A 37 -3.87 -15.32 -0.38
C THR A 37 -4.40 -15.43 -1.82
N PRO A 38 -5.19 -14.46 -2.31
CA PRO A 38 -5.59 -14.43 -3.71
C PRO A 38 -4.42 -14.60 -4.70
N HIS A 39 -3.31 -13.88 -4.47
CA HIS A 39 -2.08 -14.03 -5.25
C HIS A 39 -1.51 -15.44 -5.20
N GLU A 40 -1.34 -16.02 -3.99
CA GLU A 40 -0.77 -17.37 -3.83
C GLU A 40 -1.64 -18.45 -4.46
N ARG A 41 -2.97 -18.27 -4.45
CA ARG A 41 -3.89 -19.18 -5.16
C ARG A 41 -3.67 -19.13 -6.66
N TYR A 42 -3.50 -17.94 -7.23
CA TYR A 42 -3.26 -17.76 -8.65
C TYR A 42 -1.89 -18.33 -9.06
N GLU A 43 -0.84 -18.01 -8.31
CA GLU A 43 0.50 -18.57 -8.46
C GLU A 43 0.47 -20.11 -8.49
N ARG A 44 -0.21 -20.73 -7.51
CA ARG A 44 -0.36 -22.19 -7.47
C ARG A 44 -1.16 -22.74 -8.64
N ALA A 45 -2.15 -22.00 -9.15
CA ALA A 45 -2.91 -22.41 -10.33
C ALA A 45 -2.03 -22.39 -11.58
N LEU A 46 -1.14 -21.40 -11.73
CA LEU A 46 -0.14 -21.37 -12.81
C LEU A 46 0.80 -22.58 -12.72
N LEU A 47 1.36 -22.84 -11.53
CA LEU A 47 2.24 -23.98 -11.27
C LEU A 47 1.55 -25.32 -11.55
N ALA A 48 0.31 -25.49 -11.09
CA ALA A 48 -0.46 -26.71 -11.32
C ALA A 48 -0.80 -26.94 -12.80
N ALA A 49 -0.93 -25.86 -13.58
CA ALA A 49 -1.13 -25.91 -15.01
C ALA A 49 0.17 -26.03 -15.82
N GLY A 50 1.35 -26.00 -15.17
CA GLY A 50 2.65 -25.99 -15.83
C GLY A 50 2.96 -24.68 -16.59
N LEU A 51 2.24 -23.60 -16.28
CA LEU A 51 2.41 -22.30 -16.95
C LEU A 51 3.64 -21.55 -16.45
N ASP A 52 4.15 -21.86 -15.26
CA ASP A 52 5.41 -21.36 -14.71
C ASP A 52 6.62 -21.69 -15.60
N GLN A 53 6.52 -22.72 -16.43
CA GLN A 53 7.54 -23.12 -17.40
C GLN A 53 7.43 -22.39 -18.75
N THR A 54 6.38 -21.58 -18.93
CA THR A 54 6.24 -20.69 -20.09
C THR A 54 6.92 -19.36 -19.80
N ALA A 55 7.36 -18.64 -20.84
CA ALA A 55 7.93 -17.31 -20.69
C ALA A 55 7.00 -16.39 -19.88
N LEU A 56 5.73 -16.28 -20.30
CA LEU A 56 4.77 -15.39 -19.65
C LEU A 56 4.48 -15.75 -18.18
N GLY A 57 4.41 -17.04 -17.84
CA GLY A 57 4.21 -17.46 -16.45
C GLY A 57 5.44 -17.25 -15.58
N SER A 58 6.64 -17.53 -16.10
CA SER A 58 7.91 -17.21 -15.44
C SER A 58 8.04 -15.70 -15.21
N ASP A 59 7.72 -14.89 -16.21
CA ASP A 59 7.78 -13.43 -16.12
C ASP A 59 6.79 -12.89 -15.09
N TRP A 60 5.62 -13.52 -14.92
CA TRP A 60 4.65 -13.14 -13.88
C TRP A 60 5.18 -13.37 -12.46
N LEU A 61 5.86 -14.51 -12.24
CA LEU A 61 6.51 -14.80 -10.97
C LEU A 61 7.69 -13.86 -10.69
N ALA A 62 8.48 -13.56 -11.71
CA ALA A 62 9.59 -12.63 -11.62
C ALA A 62 9.12 -11.19 -11.32
N ALA A 63 8.12 -10.70 -12.06
CA ALA A 63 7.52 -9.38 -11.87
C ALA A 63 7.04 -9.18 -10.43
N ALA A 64 6.44 -10.22 -9.83
CA ALA A 64 5.97 -10.19 -8.44
C ALA A 64 7.08 -9.84 -7.43
N SER A 65 8.31 -10.31 -7.67
CA SER A 65 9.48 -10.10 -6.82
C SER A 65 10.19 -8.79 -7.17
N THR A 66 10.43 -8.56 -8.46
CA THR A 66 11.07 -7.34 -8.98
C THR A 66 10.30 -6.08 -8.58
N ALA A 67 8.96 -6.11 -8.56
CA ALA A 67 8.15 -4.99 -8.13
C ALA A 67 8.42 -4.62 -6.66
N LEU A 68 8.64 -5.59 -5.77
CA LEU A 68 8.93 -5.32 -4.35
C LEU A 68 10.32 -4.72 -4.16
N GLU A 69 11.30 -5.14 -4.96
CA GLU A 69 12.66 -4.60 -4.95
C GLU A 69 12.70 -3.16 -5.45
N ASN A 70 11.92 -2.87 -6.50
CA ASN A 70 11.85 -1.57 -7.18
C ASN A 70 10.61 -0.76 -6.77
N ALA A 71 10.15 -0.91 -5.53
CA ALA A 71 8.93 -0.26 -5.07
C ALA A 71 9.02 1.27 -5.16
N VAL A 72 8.05 1.89 -5.84
CA VAL A 72 7.97 3.33 -6.07
C VAL A 72 7.63 4.02 -4.75
N ALA A 73 8.49 4.91 -4.27
CA ALA A 73 8.21 5.70 -3.07
C ALA A 73 7.08 6.71 -3.33
N VAL A 74 6.04 6.68 -2.49
CA VAL A 74 4.88 7.58 -2.61
C VAL A 74 4.58 8.27 -1.28
N THR A 75 4.06 9.50 -1.37
CA THR A 75 3.61 10.26 -0.20
C THR A 75 2.09 10.24 -0.15
N SER A 76 1.54 9.86 1.01
CA SER A 76 0.09 9.84 1.21
C SER A 76 -0.49 11.25 1.45
N PRO A 77 -1.69 11.58 0.92
CA PRO A 77 -2.53 10.73 0.06
C PRO A 77 -1.98 10.67 -1.37
N TYR A 78 -2.00 9.48 -1.96
CA TYR A 78 -1.51 9.23 -3.31
C TYR A 78 -2.62 8.61 -4.16
N ARG A 79 -2.73 9.03 -5.42
CA ARG A 79 -3.55 8.36 -6.42
C ARG A 79 -2.85 8.36 -7.75
N GLU A 80 -2.89 7.25 -8.46
CA GLU A 80 -2.48 7.19 -9.86
C GLU A 80 -3.50 6.48 -10.73
N GLU A 81 -3.56 6.91 -11.99
CA GLU A 81 -4.15 6.19 -13.12
C GLU A 81 -3.07 5.34 -13.76
N SER A 82 -3.39 4.10 -14.10
CA SER A 82 -2.46 3.12 -14.64
C SER A 82 -3.16 2.22 -15.66
N TYR A 83 -2.36 1.47 -16.41
CA TYR A 83 -2.84 0.59 -17.48
C TYR A 83 -2.16 -0.78 -17.38
N VAL A 84 -2.97 -1.83 -17.53
CA VAL A 84 -2.48 -3.20 -17.67
C VAL A 84 -2.52 -3.59 -19.14
N ASP A 85 -1.35 -3.81 -19.74
CA ASP A 85 -1.24 -4.47 -21.04
C ASP A 85 -1.48 -5.98 -20.86
N PRO A 86 -2.53 -6.57 -21.47
CA PRO A 86 -2.80 -8.00 -21.34
C PRO A 86 -1.70 -8.90 -21.90
N ARG A 87 -0.77 -8.37 -22.69
CA ARG A 87 0.33 -9.13 -23.30
C ARG A 87 1.56 -9.20 -22.40
N GLU A 88 1.64 -8.38 -21.37
CA GLU A 88 2.80 -8.27 -20.48
C GLU A 88 2.50 -8.82 -19.09
N ALA A 89 3.45 -9.57 -18.53
CA ALA A 89 3.41 -9.94 -17.13
C ALA A 89 3.97 -8.79 -16.29
N MET A 90 3.10 -8.07 -15.59
CA MET A 90 3.48 -6.88 -14.83
C MET A 90 3.10 -6.96 -13.37
N ALA A 91 3.84 -6.23 -12.54
CA ALA A 91 3.48 -5.92 -11.18
C ALA A 91 4.08 -4.54 -10.84
N THR A 92 3.38 -3.78 -10.00
CA THR A 92 3.90 -2.51 -9.46
C THR A 92 3.80 -2.56 -7.94
N ALA A 93 4.83 -2.09 -7.25
CA ALA A 93 4.74 -1.89 -5.81
C ALA A 93 4.95 -0.44 -5.41
N TYR A 94 4.22 -0.02 -4.38
CA TYR A 94 4.31 1.32 -3.80
C TYR A 94 4.87 1.23 -2.38
N ARG A 95 5.89 2.02 -2.07
CA ARG A 95 6.44 2.16 -0.72
C ARG A 95 5.83 3.37 -0.04
N VAL A 96 5.18 3.14 1.10
CA VAL A 96 4.62 4.19 1.94
C VAL A 96 5.04 3.99 3.40
N SER A 97 5.40 5.08 4.07
CA SER A 97 5.74 5.05 5.50
C SER A 97 4.50 5.20 6.35
N ALA A 98 4.38 4.38 7.40
CA ALA A 98 3.31 4.48 8.38
C ALA A 98 3.84 4.26 9.80
N ARG A 99 3.21 4.95 10.76
CA ARG A 99 3.46 4.75 12.18
C ARG A 99 2.46 3.77 12.77
N ARG A 100 2.87 3.07 13.82
CA ARG A 100 2.02 2.20 14.62
C ARG A 100 0.78 2.96 15.07
N GLY A 101 -0.38 2.36 14.85
CA GLY A 101 -1.67 2.97 15.14
C GLY A 101 -2.28 3.74 13.97
N GLN A 102 -1.55 4.03 12.89
CA GLN A 102 -2.16 4.55 11.66
C GLN A 102 -2.85 3.43 10.88
N ARG A 103 -3.83 3.82 10.06
CA ARG A 103 -4.49 2.94 9.09
C ARG A 103 -3.91 3.19 7.70
N ILE A 104 -3.57 2.11 7.01
CA ILE A 104 -3.17 2.09 5.61
C ILE A 104 -4.36 1.57 4.81
N GLU A 105 -4.86 2.38 3.91
CA GLU A 105 -5.91 2.01 2.97
C GLU A 105 -5.36 2.06 1.54
N ALA A 106 -5.58 0.99 0.78
CA ALA A 106 -5.32 0.96 -0.65
C ALA A 106 -6.64 0.61 -1.37
N THR A 107 -7.13 1.49 -2.23
CA THR A 107 -8.39 1.29 -2.97
C THR A 107 -8.11 1.19 -4.46
N PHE A 108 -8.62 0.14 -5.08
CA PHE A 108 -8.47 -0.16 -6.50
C PHE A 108 -9.80 0.01 -7.22
N GLU A 109 -9.79 0.75 -8.31
CA GLU A 109 -10.95 0.99 -9.16
C GLU A 109 -10.56 0.69 -10.61
N SER A 110 -11.23 -0.25 -11.27
CA SER A 110 -11.09 -0.54 -12.71
C SER A 110 -12.32 -0.05 -13.48
N GLU A 111 -12.19 0.01 -14.81
CA GLU A 111 -13.32 0.35 -15.68
C GLU A 111 -14.46 -0.69 -15.54
N PRO A 112 -15.74 -0.26 -15.51
CA PRO A 112 -16.88 -1.12 -15.16
C PRO A 112 -17.01 -2.43 -15.95
N ASP A 113 -16.57 -2.45 -17.21
CA ASP A 113 -16.69 -3.60 -18.12
C ASP A 113 -15.38 -4.39 -18.28
N THR A 114 -14.31 -4.00 -17.57
CA THR A 114 -13.03 -4.71 -17.58
C THR A 114 -13.00 -5.75 -16.45
N ALA A 115 -13.41 -6.98 -16.77
CA ALA A 115 -13.39 -8.10 -15.82
C ALA A 115 -12.01 -8.77 -15.82
N TYR A 116 -11.12 -8.31 -14.93
CA TYR A 116 -9.87 -9.00 -14.62
C TYR A 116 -9.57 -8.99 -13.12
N GLN A 117 -8.81 -10.00 -12.69
CA GLN A 117 -8.35 -10.14 -11.33
C GLN A 117 -7.10 -9.28 -11.11
N VAL A 118 -7.10 -8.57 -9.99
CA VAL A 118 -5.91 -7.89 -9.47
C VAL A 118 -5.71 -8.34 -8.06
N PHE A 119 -4.48 -8.71 -7.75
CA PHE A 119 -4.05 -9.11 -6.42
C PHE A 119 -3.34 -7.94 -5.76
N ILE A 120 -3.80 -7.60 -4.56
CA ILE A 120 -3.23 -6.51 -3.76
C ILE A 120 -2.64 -7.13 -2.50
N ASP A 121 -1.32 -7.11 -2.38
CA ASP A 121 -0.63 -7.60 -1.19
C ASP A 121 0.01 -6.44 -0.44
N LEU A 122 -0.09 -6.44 0.89
CA LEU A 122 0.60 -5.50 1.76
C LEU A 122 1.72 -6.22 2.50
N PHE A 123 2.93 -5.70 2.39
CA PHE A 123 4.11 -6.18 3.09
C PHE A 123 4.61 -5.12 4.08
N PHE A 124 5.13 -5.58 5.21
CA PHE A 124 5.92 -4.74 6.11
C PHE A 124 7.40 -4.96 5.80
N LEU A 125 8.11 -3.87 5.49
CA LEU A 125 9.55 -3.85 5.30
C LEU A 125 10.21 -3.33 6.58
N SER A 126 11.05 -4.17 7.20
CA SER A 126 11.81 -3.76 8.38
C SER A 126 13.01 -2.91 7.98
N ASP A 127 13.36 -1.93 8.80
CA ASP A 127 14.54 -1.08 8.61
C ASP A 127 15.90 -1.80 8.80
N ARG A 128 15.90 -3.13 8.93
CA ARG A 128 17.13 -3.91 9.10
C ARG A 128 17.76 -4.12 7.72
N PRO A 129 19.09 -3.92 7.58
CA PRO A 129 19.78 -4.22 6.33
C PRO A 129 19.49 -5.66 5.86
N GLY A 130 19.11 -5.81 4.59
CA GLY A 130 18.80 -7.12 3.99
C GLY A 130 17.48 -7.76 4.47
N ALA A 131 16.60 -7.02 5.16
CA ALA A 131 15.31 -7.56 5.55
C ALA A 131 14.42 -7.84 4.33
N THR A 132 13.84 -9.03 4.29
CA THR A 132 12.83 -9.37 3.28
C THR A 132 11.47 -8.80 3.68
N PRO A 133 10.68 -8.25 2.73
CA PRO A 133 9.33 -7.81 3.00
C PRO A 133 8.47 -8.96 3.52
N ARG A 134 7.82 -8.77 4.68
CA ARG A 134 6.93 -9.77 5.26
C ARG A 134 5.49 -9.40 5.00
N ARG A 135 4.74 -10.23 4.30
CA ARG A 135 3.30 -10.01 4.04
C ARG A 135 2.52 -9.88 5.34
N VAL A 136 1.61 -8.91 5.40
CA VAL A 136 0.77 -8.58 6.56
C VAL A 136 -0.72 -8.52 6.25
N ALA A 137 -1.10 -8.28 5.00
CA ALA A 137 -2.47 -8.34 4.52
C ALA A 137 -2.48 -8.63 3.01
N SER A 138 -3.64 -9.04 2.50
CA SER A 138 -3.89 -9.25 1.08
C SER A 138 -5.37 -9.03 0.79
N ALA A 139 -5.68 -8.55 -0.41
CA ALA A 139 -7.01 -8.36 -0.97
C ALA A 139 -6.99 -8.70 -2.47
N ASP A 140 -8.15 -8.77 -3.10
CA ASP A 140 -8.28 -8.90 -4.55
C ASP A 140 -9.25 -7.86 -5.13
N SER A 141 -9.45 -7.90 -6.46
CA SER A 141 -10.33 -6.97 -7.16
C SER A 141 -11.83 -7.14 -6.83
N LEU A 142 -12.24 -8.19 -6.09
CA LEU A 142 -13.59 -8.31 -5.54
C LEU A 142 -13.75 -7.45 -4.29
N GLU A 143 -12.73 -7.45 -3.42
CA GLU A 143 -12.73 -6.63 -2.21
C GLU A 143 -12.51 -5.14 -2.54
N ARG A 144 -11.79 -4.83 -3.64
CA ARG A 144 -11.46 -3.47 -4.14
C ARG A 144 -10.75 -2.55 -3.15
N LYS A 145 -10.59 -2.98 -1.90
CA LYS A 145 -10.01 -2.20 -0.82
C LYS A 145 -9.22 -3.11 0.11
N LEU A 146 -7.97 -2.74 0.35
CA LEU A 146 -7.16 -3.23 1.46
C LEU A 146 -7.24 -2.21 2.61
N ASP A 147 -7.59 -2.66 3.81
CA ASP A 147 -7.59 -1.87 5.05
C ASP A 147 -6.71 -2.59 6.09
N TYR A 148 -5.61 -1.94 6.49
CA TYR A 148 -4.68 -2.49 7.46
C TYR A 148 -4.30 -1.48 8.55
N LEU A 149 -4.41 -1.91 9.80
CA LEU A 149 -3.91 -1.18 10.96
C LEU A 149 -2.41 -1.44 11.14
N ALA A 150 -1.59 -0.42 10.94
CA ALA A 150 -0.15 -0.48 11.14
C ALA A 150 0.20 -0.88 12.58
N ARG A 151 0.86 -2.04 12.72
CA ARG A 151 1.25 -2.60 14.04
C ARG A 151 2.66 -2.18 14.47
N ARG A 152 3.42 -1.59 13.54
CA ARG A 152 4.81 -1.17 13.71
C ARG A 152 5.04 0.10 12.92
N ASP A 153 5.98 0.91 13.40
CA ASP A 153 6.57 1.99 12.61
C ASP A 153 7.45 1.37 11.52
N GLY A 154 7.47 2.01 10.35
CA GLY A 154 8.35 1.64 9.25
C GLY A 154 7.64 1.75 7.90
N ASP A 155 8.24 1.11 6.91
CA ASP A 155 7.73 1.12 5.55
C ASP A 155 6.86 -0.07 5.24
N TYR A 156 5.85 0.19 4.42
CA TYR A 156 4.94 -0.80 3.92
C TYR A 156 4.96 -0.77 2.39
N LEU A 157 5.01 -1.95 1.79
CA LEU A 157 4.99 -2.14 0.34
C LEU A 157 3.61 -2.65 -0.07
N ILE A 158 2.94 -1.94 -0.96
CA ILE A 158 1.66 -2.35 -1.55
C ILE A 158 1.96 -2.85 -2.95
N ARG A 159 1.91 -4.15 -3.18
CA ARG A 159 2.05 -4.73 -4.52
C ARG A 159 0.68 -4.86 -5.16
N VAL A 160 0.57 -4.38 -6.39
CA VAL A 160 -0.59 -4.53 -7.26
C VAL A 160 -0.14 -5.37 -8.45
N GLN A 161 -0.79 -6.51 -8.65
CA GLN A 161 -0.42 -7.46 -9.69
C GLN A 161 -1.67 -8.02 -10.39
N PRO A 162 -1.90 -7.74 -11.67
CA PRO A 162 -2.98 -8.34 -12.44
C PRO A 162 -2.74 -9.82 -12.76
N GLU A 163 -3.81 -10.53 -13.09
CA GLU A 163 -3.72 -11.85 -13.74
C GLU A 163 -3.17 -11.75 -15.18
N LEU A 164 -2.68 -12.88 -15.71
CA LEU A 164 -2.19 -12.96 -17.08
C LEU A 164 -3.30 -12.82 -18.12
N LEU A 165 -2.93 -12.31 -19.31
CA LEU A 165 -3.77 -12.27 -20.52
C LEU A 165 -5.03 -11.41 -20.41
N ARG A 166 -5.13 -10.58 -19.37
CA ARG A 166 -6.22 -9.61 -19.20
C ARG A 166 -5.65 -8.29 -18.70
N GLY A 167 -6.35 -7.22 -19.05
CA GLY A 167 -5.89 -5.88 -18.71
C GLY A 167 -6.94 -4.82 -19.01
N GLY A 168 -6.54 -3.58 -18.80
CA GLY A 168 -7.41 -2.42 -18.83
C GLY A 168 -6.87 -1.30 -17.94
N ARG A 169 -7.58 -0.18 -17.93
CA ARG A 169 -7.24 0.94 -17.06
C ARG A 169 -7.73 0.70 -15.65
N TYR A 170 -6.94 1.19 -14.70
CA TYR A 170 -7.30 1.22 -13.30
C TYR A 170 -6.72 2.42 -12.60
N SER A 171 -7.30 2.74 -11.45
CA SER A 171 -6.68 3.65 -10.49
C SER A 171 -6.42 2.95 -9.17
N ILE A 172 -5.33 3.35 -8.52
CA ILE A 172 -4.98 2.94 -7.16
C ILE A 172 -4.85 4.20 -6.30
N THR A 173 -5.52 4.17 -5.16
CA THR A 173 -5.47 5.24 -4.15
C THR A 173 -4.87 4.70 -2.87
N VAL A 174 -3.81 5.34 -2.36
CA VAL A 174 -3.10 4.97 -1.12
C VAL A 174 -3.24 6.08 -0.08
N VAL A 175 -3.89 5.77 1.03
CA VAL A 175 -4.14 6.69 2.15
C VAL A 175 -3.56 6.11 3.44
N VAL A 176 -2.73 6.90 4.13
CA VAL A 176 -2.25 6.64 5.48
C VAL A 176 -2.87 7.70 6.38
N GLY A 177 -3.69 7.27 7.33
CA GLY A 177 -4.51 8.17 8.12
C GLY A 177 -4.73 7.70 9.55
N PRO A 178 -5.54 8.46 10.33
CA PRO A 178 -5.90 8.07 11.67
C PRO A 178 -6.71 6.77 11.65
N SER A 179 -6.45 5.86 12.59
CA SER A 179 -7.29 4.68 12.80
C SER A 179 -8.39 4.92 13.83
N LEU A 180 -8.31 6.02 14.58
CA LEU A 180 -9.17 6.34 15.71
C LEU A 180 -9.82 7.72 15.58
N GLN A 181 -11.02 7.81 16.13
CA GLN A 181 -11.72 9.07 16.39
C GLN A 181 -11.02 9.83 17.52
N PHE A 182 -10.93 11.17 17.39
CA PHE A 182 -10.39 12.00 18.46
C PHE A 182 -11.27 11.89 19.73
N PRO A 183 -10.71 11.56 20.92
CA PRO A 183 -11.50 11.07 22.05
C PRO A 183 -12.14 12.18 22.91
N VAL A 184 -12.08 13.45 22.49
CA VAL A 184 -12.71 14.57 23.19
C VAL A 184 -13.52 15.38 22.19
N SER A 185 -14.81 15.59 22.50
CA SER A 185 -15.73 16.29 21.60
C SER A 185 -15.28 17.72 21.35
N GLY A 186 -15.28 18.12 20.07
CA GLY A 186 -14.90 19.46 19.63
C GLY A 186 -13.41 19.80 19.82
N ARG A 187 -12.54 18.80 19.99
CA ARG A 187 -11.09 18.98 20.13
C ARG A 187 -10.32 18.22 19.05
N ASP A 188 -9.05 18.58 18.91
CA ASP A 188 -8.07 17.95 18.04
C ASP A 188 -6.67 17.98 18.69
N ALA A 189 -5.65 17.70 17.88
CA ALA A 189 -4.26 17.64 18.32
C ALA A 189 -3.76 18.91 19.03
N THR A 190 -4.33 20.09 18.77
CA THR A 190 -3.88 21.34 19.43
C THR A 190 -4.26 21.38 20.91
N ALA A 191 -5.14 20.49 21.37
CA ALA A 191 -5.54 20.36 22.77
C ALA A 191 -4.63 19.42 23.57
N ILE A 192 -3.64 18.77 22.95
CA ILE A 192 -2.68 17.90 23.62
C ILE A 192 -1.65 18.77 24.34
N GLY A 193 -1.59 18.67 25.67
CA GLY A 193 -0.65 19.44 26.51
C GLY A 193 0.43 18.60 27.17
N SER A 194 0.30 17.27 27.18
CA SER A 194 1.39 16.34 27.52
C SER A 194 1.36 15.13 26.61
N TRP A 195 2.55 14.73 26.16
CA TRP A 195 2.79 13.77 25.09
C TRP A 195 3.30 12.44 25.64
N TYR A 196 3.18 11.41 24.82
CA TYR A 196 3.75 10.11 25.12
C TYR A 196 5.26 10.23 25.26
N GLY A 197 5.82 9.58 26.29
CA GLY A 197 7.26 9.63 26.57
C GLY A 197 7.72 10.81 27.44
N ASP A 198 6.86 11.81 27.70
CA ASP A 198 7.16 12.94 28.59
C ASP A 198 7.64 12.47 29.96
N SER A 199 8.59 13.19 30.53
CA SER A 199 9.14 12.91 31.87
C SER A 199 8.08 13.10 32.96
N ARG A 200 8.00 12.14 33.87
CA ARG A 200 7.12 12.17 35.04
C ARG A 200 7.88 11.76 36.30
N ASP A 201 7.40 12.21 37.46
CA ASP A 201 8.00 11.93 38.77
C ASP A 201 9.51 12.23 38.85
N ALA A 202 9.90 13.39 38.30
CA ALA A 202 11.30 13.83 38.16
C ALA A 202 12.17 12.85 37.35
N GLY A 203 11.64 12.32 36.24
CA GLY A 203 12.38 11.43 35.33
C GLY A 203 12.31 9.94 35.65
N ARG A 204 11.64 9.56 36.74
CA ARG A 204 11.49 8.14 37.15
C ARG A 204 10.47 7.37 36.32
N ARG A 205 9.56 8.07 35.65
CA ARG A 205 8.47 7.52 34.84
C ARG A 205 8.41 8.25 33.52
N ARG A 206 8.00 7.54 32.46
CA ARG A 206 7.56 8.14 31.20
C ARG A 206 6.05 8.14 31.12
N HIS A 207 5.49 9.17 30.49
CA HIS A 207 4.07 9.26 30.25
C HIS A 207 3.64 8.21 29.20
N GLU A 208 2.64 7.38 29.54
CA GLU A 208 2.20 6.24 28.71
C GLU A 208 0.94 6.54 27.87
N GLY A 209 0.73 7.81 27.54
CA GLY A 209 -0.46 8.27 26.81
C GLY A 209 -0.36 9.73 26.41
N LEU A 210 -1.51 10.35 26.16
CA LEU A 210 -1.67 11.77 25.85
C LEU A 210 -2.61 12.42 26.87
N ASP A 211 -2.27 13.62 27.33
CA ASP A 211 -3.18 14.43 28.14
C ASP A 211 -3.82 15.51 27.26
N ILE A 212 -5.12 15.37 27.04
CA ILE A 212 -5.94 16.20 26.15
C ILE A 212 -6.78 17.15 26.99
N PHE A 213 -6.46 18.44 26.97
CA PHE A 213 -7.08 19.45 27.82
C PHE A 213 -8.43 19.93 27.26
N ALA A 214 -9.42 19.99 28.14
CA ALA A 214 -10.74 20.55 27.83
C ALA A 214 -11.44 20.97 29.13
N ARG A 215 -12.53 21.75 29.02
CA ARG A 215 -13.32 22.14 30.21
C ARG A 215 -13.86 20.88 30.89
N ARG A 216 -13.92 20.88 32.23
CA ARG A 216 -14.62 19.82 32.99
C ARG A 216 -16.05 19.66 32.43
N GLY A 217 -16.51 18.43 32.29
CA GLY A 217 -17.83 18.13 31.73
C GLY A 217 -17.87 18.07 30.20
N THR A 218 -16.76 18.35 29.49
CA THR A 218 -16.69 18.14 28.04
C THR A 218 -16.89 16.64 27.74
N PRO A 219 -17.73 16.25 26.76
CA PRO A 219 -17.91 14.84 26.42
C PRO A 219 -16.61 14.16 25.98
N VAL A 220 -16.33 13.00 26.58
CA VAL A 220 -15.29 12.06 26.16
C VAL A 220 -15.93 11.03 25.26
N LEU A 221 -15.37 10.85 24.07
CA LEU A 221 -15.90 10.01 23.01
C LEU A 221 -15.15 8.68 22.95
N ALA A 222 -15.83 7.61 22.55
CA ALA A 222 -15.18 6.36 22.17
C ALA A 222 -14.30 6.60 20.94
N ALA A 223 -13.00 6.32 21.05
CA ALA A 223 -12.04 6.46 19.96
C ALA A 223 -12.21 5.39 18.86
N ALA A 224 -12.83 4.25 19.17
CA ALA A 224 -13.08 3.15 18.26
C ALA A 224 -14.37 2.41 18.63
N ASP A 225 -14.93 1.68 17.67
CA ASP A 225 -15.95 0.67 17.96
C ASP A 225 -15.38 -0.39 18.90
N GLY A 226 -16.17 -0.80 19.88
CA GLY A 226 -15.69 -1.80 20.81
C GLY A 226 -16.65 -2.17 21.93
N VAL A 227 -16.10 -2.89 22.91
CA VAL A 227 -16.80 -3.33 24.11
C VAL A 227 -16.09 -2.80 25.34
N VAL A 228 -16.83 -2.13 26.22
CA VAL A 228 -16.33 -1.63 27.49
C VAL A 228 -15.93 -2.81 28.38
N ARG A 229 -14.65 -2.95 28.68
CA ARG A 229 -14.10 -4.05 29.51
C ARG A 229 -14.22 -3.77 30.99
N SER A 230 -14.07 -2.51 31.39
CA SER A 230 -14.28 -2.11 32.78
C SER A 230 -14.52 -0.61 32.90
N THR A 231 -15.31 -0.25 33.91
CA THR A 231 -15.43 1.09 34.48
C THR A 231 -15.06 0.97 35.95
N ARG A 232 -13.99 1.65 36.37
CA ARG A 232 -13.48 1.56 37.75
C ARG A 232 -13.06 2.94 38.24
N SER A 233 -12.91 3.08 39.55
CA SER A 233 -12.20 4.22 40.14
C SER A 233 -10.92 3.71 40.80
N ASN A 234 -9.81 4.42 40.63
CA ASN A 234 -8.54 4.10 41.27
C ASN A 234 -7.74 5.35 41.63
N ARG A 235 -6.71 5.19 42.48
CA ARG A 235 -5.91 6.32 43.00
C ARG A 235 -5.19 7.13 41.92
N LEU A 236 -4.68 6.46 40.88
CA LEU A 236 -3.88 7.11 39.84
C LEU A 236 -4.79 7.74 38.77
N GLY A 237 -5.56 6.92 38.07
CA GLY A 237 -6.42 7.37 36.97
C GLY A 237 -7.75 7.98 37.38
N GLY A 238 -8.12 7.97 38.67
CA GLY A 238 -9.43 8.44 39.09
C GLY A 238 -10.53 7.56 38.52
N ASN A 239 -11.57 8.16 37.96
CA ASN A 239 -12.60 7.43 37.22
C ASN A 239 -12.09 7.06 35.83
N VAL A 240 -12.06 5.76 35.51
CA VAL A 240 -11.43 5.23 34.31
C VAL A 240 -12.34 4.33 33.49
N ILE A 241 -12.15 4.33 32.17
CA ILE A 241 -12.82 3.40 31.25
C ILE A 241 -11.75 2.65 30.47
N TRP A 242 -11.94 1.33 30.33
CA TRP A 242 -11.15 0.50 29.43
C TRP A 242 -12.05 -0.02 28.31
N LEU A 243 -11.72 0.32 27.07
CA LEU A 243 -12.48 -0.07 25.87
C LEU A 243 -11.63 -1.00 25.00
N ARG A 244 -12.16 -2.16 24.63
CA ARG A 244 -11.49 -3.12 23.74
C ARG A 244 -12.09 -3.05 22.34
N ASP A 245 -11.27 -2.79 21.33
CA ASP A 245 -11.72 -2.75 19.93
C ASP A 245 -11.70 -4.14 19.26
N ARG A 246 -12.08 -4.18 17.98
CA ARG A 246 -12.07 -5.40 17.15
C ARG A 246 -10.66 -5.89 16.77
N PHE A 247 -9.66 -5.02 16.81
CA PHE A 247 -8.27 -5.34 16.45
C PHE A 247 -7.46 -5.88 17.63
N GLY A 248 -8.07 -5.94 18.81
CA GLY A 248 -7.41 -6.39 20.02
C GLY A 248 -6.52 -5.31 20.64
N GLN A 249 -6.86 -4.04 20.45
CA GLN A 249 -6.30 -2.93 21.22
C GLN A 249 -7.20 -2.58 22.40
N THR A 250 -6.60 -2.19 23.51
CA THR A 250 -7.33 -1.66 24.65
C THR A 250 -7.03 -0.17 24.82
N HIS A 251 -8.07 0.65 24.76
CA HIS A 251 -8.02 2.09 24.96
C HIS A 251 -8.36 2.43 26.41
N TYR A 252 -7.54 3.27 27.02
CA TYR A 252 -7.66 3.70 28.40
C TYR A 252 -8.03 5.18 28.46
N TYR A 253 -9.10 5.49 29.18
CA TYR A 253 -9.59 6.85 29.42
C TYR A 253 -9.56 7.10 30.91
N ALA A 254 -8.88 8.16 31.35
CA ALA A 254 -8.70 8.46 32.77
C ALA A 254 -8.96 9.94 33.11
N HIS A 255 -8.97 10.20 34.42
CA HIS A 255 -9.27 11.48 35.05
C HIS A 255 -10.71 11.96 34.84
N LEU A 256 -11.62 11.05 34.46
CA LEU A 256 -13.00 11.40 34.12
C LEU A 256 -13.72 12.01 35.33
N ASP A 257 -14.57 13.00 35.07
CA ASP A 257 -15.50 13.52 36.07
C ASP A 257 -16.58 12.48 36.35
N ARG A 258 -17.16 11.93 35.27
CA ARG A 258 -18.20 10.89 35.29
C ARG A 258 -18.04 9.90 34.14
N GLN A 259 -18.31 8.62 34.42
CA GLN A 259 -18.44 7.56 33.41
C GLN A 259 -19.90 7.49 32.94
N ALA A 260 -20.12 7.39 31.63
CA ALA A 260 -21.47 7.35 31.03
C ALA A 260 -21.83 5.96 30.46
N VAL A 261 -20.98 4.96 30.72
CA VAL A 261 -21.12 3.59 30.19
C VAL A 261 -20.87 2.56 31.28
N SER A 262 -21.29 1.33 31.02
CA SER A 262 -21.09 0.19 31.92
C SER A 262 -20.27 -0.93 31.27
N ARG A 263 -19.63 -1.78 32.08
CA ARG A 263 -18.93 -2.98 31.60
C ARG A 263 -19.87 -3.84 30.74
N GLY A 264 -19.37 -4.33 29.61
CA GLY A 264 -20.10 -5.16 28.65
C GLY A 264 -20.85 -4.37 27.58
N GLN A 265 -21.02 -3.05 27.76
CA GLN A 265 -21.67 -2.20 26.78
C GLN A 265 -20.86 -2.14 25.48
N ARG A 266 -21.54 -2.29 24.35
CA ARG A 266 -21.02 -2.02 23.01
C ARG A 266 -21.16 -0.53 22.72
N VAL A 267 -20.13 0.06 22.14
CA VAL A 267 -20.10 1.47 21.73
C VAL A 267 -19.53 1.56 20.32
N LEU A 268 -19.98 2.55 19.57
CA LEU A 268 -19.42 2.95 18.29
C LEU A 268 -18.44 4.11 18.49
N ALA A 269 -17.48 4.25 17.57
CA ALA A 269 -16.61 5.40 17.54
C ALA A 269 -17.45 6.69 17.50
N GLY A 270 -17.14 7.64 18.39
CA GLY A 270 -17.91 8.89 18.54
C GLY A 270 -19.00 8.86 19.61
N ASP A 271 -19.39 7.70 20.15
CA ASP A 271 -20.33 7.64 21.27
C ASP A 271 -19.76 8.33 22.51
N THR A 272 -20.59 9.08 23.25
CA THR A 272 -20.15 9.66 24.53
C THR A 272 -20.05 8.57 25.59
N ILE A 273 -18.83 8.35 26.10
CA ILE A 273 -18.55 7.32 27.11
C ILE A 273 -18.26 7.87 28.50
N GLY A 274 -18.02 9.17 28.61
CA GLY A 274 -17.75 9.84 29.88
C GLY A 274 -17.60 11.34 29.69
N PHE A 275 -17.09 11.99 30.72
CA PHE A 275 -16.92 13.45 30.75
C PHE A 275 -15.55 13.81 31.31
N VAL A 276 -14.88 14.78 30.67
CA VAL A 276 -13.56 15.28 31.07
C VAL A 276 -13.62 15.78 32.51
N GLY A 277 -12.61 15.43 33.31
CA GLY A 277 -12.49 15.86 34.69
C GLY A 277 -11.04 16.04 35.09
N ASN A 278 -10.77 15.87 36.38
CA ASN A 278 -9.42 15.82 36.93
C ASN A 278 -9.34 14.86 38.12
N THR A 279 -10.11 13.76 38.10
CA THR A 279 -10.15 12.82 39.23
C THR A 279 -8.85 12.01 39.34
N GLY A 280 -8.60 11.37 40.49
CA GLY A 280 -7.37 10.62 40.73
C GLY A 280 -6.20 11.54 41.08
N ASN A 281 -5.01 11.24 40.55
CA ASN A 281 -3.82 12.05 40.82
C ASN A 281 -3.80 13.39 40.07
N ALA A 282 -4.71 13.60 39.11
CA ALA A 282 -4.89 14.86 38.38
C ALA A 282 -5.64 15.95 39.18
N ARG A 283 -6.06 15.69 40.43
CA ARG A 283 -6.96 16.58 41.19
C ARG A 283 -6.49 18.03 41.31
N THR A 284 -5.17 18.26 41.28
CA THR A 284 -4.54 19.57 41.40
C THR A 284 -4.09 20.17 40.07
N THR A 285 -4.46 19.57 38.93
CA THR A 285 -4.11 20.06 37.60
C THR A 285 -5.36 20.52 36.84
N PRO A 286 -5.21 21.31 35.75
CA PRO A 286 -6.33 21.67 34.89
C PRO A 286 -7.03 20.43 34.33
N PRO A 287 -8.37 20.45 34.14
CA PRO A 287 -9.10 19.30 33.62
C PRO A 287 -8.60 18.83 32.26
N HIS A 288 -8.44 17.51 32.12
CA HIS A 288 -7.95 16.86 30.91
C HIS A 288 -8.42 15.40 30.88
N LEU A 289 -8.44 14.82 29.68
CA LEU A 289 -8.51 13.38 29.48
C LEU A 289 -7.09 12.85 29.37
N HIS A 290 -6.72 11.90 30.20
CA HIS A 290 -5.58 11.04 29.90
C HIS A 290 -6.04 9.88 29.01
N PHE A 291 -5.46 9.76 27.81
CA PHE A 291 -5.79 8.76 26.81
C PHE A 291 -4.57 7.89 26.49
N GLY A 292 -4.70 6.58 26.67
CA GLY A 292 -3.63 5.61 26.38
C GLY A 292 -4.10 4.44 25.53
N ILE A 293 -3.18 3.81 24.81
CA ILE A 293 -3.47 2.63 23.98
C ILE A 293 -2.54 1.49 24.32
N TYR A 294 -3.12 0.29 24.49
CA TYR A 294 -2.40 -0.91 24.92
C TYR A 294 -2.62 -2.07 23.96
N SER A 295 -1.51 -2.64 23.46
CA SER A 295 -1.48 -3.86 22.65
C SER A 295 -0.15 -4.58 22.86
N GLY A 296 -0.11 -5.51 23.83
CA GLY A 296 1.13 -6.18 24.25
C GLY A 296 2.12 -5.24 24.98
N GLY A 297 1.66 -4.06 25.37
CA GLY A 297 2.43 -2.93 25.89
C GLY A 297 1.77 -1.61 25.49
N THR A 298 2.13 -0.50 26.14
CA THR A 298 1.70 0.85 25.73
C THR A 298 2.45 1.28 24.47
N TYR A 299 1.85 2.16 23.66
CA TYR A 299 2.52 2.83 22.55
C TYR A 299 1.91 4.22 22.33
N ASP A 300 2.62 5.08 21.61
CA ASP A 300 2.20 6.46 21.35
C ASP A 300 0.81 6.50 20.68
N PRO A 301 -0.22 7.09 21.34
CA PRO A 301 -1.54 7.22 20.75
C PRO A 301 -1.63 8.23 19.60
N TYR A 302 -0.67 9.16 19.50
CA TYR A 302 -0.81 10.32 18.62
C TYR A 302 -0.98 9.96 17.14
N PRO A 303 -0.19 9.05 16.54
CA PRO A 303 -0.36 8.70 15.13
C PRO A 303 -1.75 8.15 14.80
N ALA A 304 -2.38 7.45 15.75
CA ALA A 304 -3.73 6.92 15.55
C ALA A 304 -4.82 8.01 15.55
N LEU A 305 -4.55 9.18 16.13
CA LEU A 305 -5.45 10.33 16.27
C LEU A 305 -5.16 11.46 15.28
N GLN A 306 -3.98 11.45 14.66
CA GLN A 306 -3.52 12.53 13.80
C GLN A 306 -4.38 12.62 12.53
N ARG A 307 -5.08 13.75 12.38
CA ARG A 307 -5.80 14.05 11.13
C ARG A 307 -4.79 14.40 10.05
N LEU A 308 -4.77 13.60 8.99
CA LEU A 308 -3.97 13.82 7.79
C LEU A 308 -4.90 14.07 6.60
N PRO A 309 -4.45 14.79 5.56
CA PRO A 309 -5.19 14.87 4.30
C PRO A 309 -5.46 13.47 3.76
N THR A 310 -6.70 13.20 3.37
CA THR A 310 -7.11 11.88 2.84
C THR A 310 -7.54 11.93 1.38
N THR A 311 -7.71 13.12 0.81
CA THR A 311 -8.10 13.29 -0.59
C THR A 311 -6.86 13.48 -1.46
N PRO A 312 -6.53 12.54 -2.35
CA PRO A 312 -5.43 12.69 -3.28
C PRO A 312 -5.78 13.69 -4.39
N ALA A 313 -4.75 14.23 -5.07
CA ALA A 313 -4.97 15.04 -6.26
C ALA A 313 -5.49 14.16 -7.42
N SER A 314 -6.51 14.65 -8.12
CA SER A 314 -6.97 14.02 -9.37
C SER A 314 -5.92 14.16 -10.45
N PHE A 315 -5.78 13.12 -11.28
CA PHE A 315 -4.93 13.18 -12.47
C PHE A 315 -5.52 14.14 -13.51
N THR A 316 -4.67 14.97 -14.11
CA THR A 316 -5.06 16.03 -15.07
C THR A 316 -4.31 15.95 -16.40
N GLY A 317 -3.49 14.93 -16.62
CA GLY A 317 -2.87 14.69 -17.93
C GLY A 317 -3.83 13.95 -18.87
N ASP A 318 -3.32 13.58 -20.05
CA ASP A 318 -4.06 12.77 -21.02
C ASP A 318 -4.03 11.29 -20.60
N PRO A 319 -5.17 10.69 -20.22
CA PRO A 319 -5.22 9.28 -19.85
C PRO A 319 -4.89 8.33 -21.00
N ASN A 320 -4.93 8.79 -22.26
CA ASN A 320 -4.59 7.96 -23.42
C ASN A 320 -3.10 7.72 -23.60
N LEU A 321 -2.26 8.55 -22.97
CA LEU A 321 -0.82 8.30 -22.93
C LEU A 321 -0.43 7.24 -21.90
N VAL A 322 -1.26 6.96 -20.89
CA VAL A 322 -0.95 5.96 -19.85
C VAL A 322 -0.91 4.56 -20.45
N GLY A 323 0.22 3.87 -20.26
CA GLY A 323 0.54 2.59 -20.89
C GLY A 323 1.15 2.72 -22.29
N GLY A 324 1.31 3.95 -22.80
CA GLY A 324 1.76 4.23 -24.15
C GLY A 324 3.16 4.85 -24.25
N LEU A 325 3.57 5.09 -25.49
CA LEU A 325 4.78 5.83 -25.83
C LEU A 325 4.47 7.32 -25.98
N ALA A 326 5.27 8.14 -25.31
CA ALA A 326 5.29 9.59 -25.47
C ALA A 326 6.71 10.04 -25.82
N ARG A 327 6.86 11.33 -26.13
CA ARG A 327 8.17 11.96 -26.25
C ARG A 327 8.20 13.32 -25.58
N VAL A 328 9.41 13.73 -25.23
CA VAL A 328 9.69 15.01 -24.59
C VAL A 328 9.45 16.18 -25.57
N THR A 329 8.79 17.24 -25.11
CA THR A 329 8.47 18.44 -25.91
C THR A 329 9.34 19.67 -25.60
N LEU A 330 10.26 19.55 -24.63
CA LEU A 330 11.15 20.64 -24.23
C LEU A 330 12.56 20.10 -23.96
N ASP A 331 13.56 20.77 -24.53
CA ASP A 331 14.96 20.46 -24.24
C ASP A 331 15.29 20.70 -22.76
N GLY A 332 15.98 19.74 -22.13
CA GLY A 332 16.28 19.78 -20.69
C GLY A 332 15.08 19.44 -19.79
N ALA A 333 14.11 18.65 -20.28
CA ALA A 333 12.98 18.21 -19.46
C ALA A 333 13.44 17.27 -18.34
N ARG A 334 13.00 17.54 -17.11
CA ARG A 334 13.51 16.83 -15.92
C ARG A 334 12.61 15.69 -15.48
N VAL A 335 13.23 14.56 -15.20
CA VAL A 335 12.63 13.41 -14.50
C VAL A 335 13.02 13.48 -13.03
N ARG A 336 12.06 13.24 -12.14
CA ARG A 336 12.18 13.51 -10.71
C ARG A 336 11.82 12.32 -9.84
N ALA A 337 12.38 12.28 -8.63
CA ALA A 337 12.10 11.20 -7.67
C ALA A 337 10.64 11.18 -7.17
N PHE A 338 9.98 12.34 -7.12
CA PHE A 338 8.58 12.47 -6.69
C PHE A 338 7.82 13.43 -7.63
N PRO A 339 6.46 13.40 -7.67
CA PRO A 339 5.64 14.28 -8.51
C PRO A 339 5.56 15.72 -7.95
N THR A 340 6.72 16.34 -7.78
CA THR A 340 6.88 17.72 -7.30
C THR A 340 8.18 18.31 -7.84
N THR A 341 8.18 19.61 -8.12
CA THR A 341 9.39 20.31 -8.60
C THR A 341 10.49 20.45 -7.56
N ARG A 342 10.20 20.13 -6.29
CA ARG A 342 11.13 20.24 -5.17
C ARG A 342 11.92 18.96 -4.87
N SER A 343 11.57 17.84 -5.48
CA SER A 343 12.31 16.60 -5.27
C SER A 343 13.57 16.55 -6.11
N ASP A 344 14.45 15.62 -5.74
CA ASP A 344 15.66 15.31 -6.46
C ASP A 344 15.38 15.03 -7.94
N MET A 345 16.31 15.50 -8.77
CA MET A 345 16.33 15.24 -10.20
C MET A 345 17.06 13.92 -10.42
N LEU A 346 16.42 13.02 -11.16
CA LEU A 346 16.98 11.71 -11.51
C LEU A 346 17.65 11.76 -12.89
N ALA A 347 17.03 12.44 -13.85
CA ALA A 347 17.54 12.61 -15.20
C ALA A 347 17.09 13.93 -15.81
N GLU A 348 17.79 14.34 -16.87
CA GLU A 348 17.45 15.47 -17.73
C GLU A 348 17.46 14.97 -19.18
N LEU A 349 16.35 15.16 -19.89
CA LEU A 349 16.12 14.58 -21.22
C LEU A 349 16.11 15.66 -22.30
N PRO A 350 16.81 15.43 -23.43
CA PRO A 350 16.71 16.28 -24.61
C PRO A 350 15.31 16.33 -25.23
N LEU A 351 15.10 17.32 -26.09
CA LEU A 351 13.90 17.41 -26.93
C LEU A 351 13.72 16.12 -27.77
N HIS A 352 12.48 15.64 -27.88
CA HIS A 352 12.08 14.45 -28.64
C HIS A 352 12.67 13.13 -28.15
N THR A 353 13.22 13.07 -26.93
CA THR A 353 13.53 11.77 -26.31
C THR A 353 12.26 10.97 -26.08
N PRO A 354 12.15 9.73 -26.60
CA PRO A 354 10.99 8.88 -26.36
C PRO A 354 11.01 8.36 -24.93
N ILE A 355 9.82 8.18 -24.34
CA ILE A 355 9.61 7.70 -22.98
C ILE A 355 8.36 6.81 -22.95
N ARG A 356 8.35 5.82 -22.08
CA ARG A 356 7.13 5.05 -21.80
C ARG A 356 6.41 5.67 -20.62
N VAL A 357 5.13 6.00 -20.77
CA VAL A 357 4.31 6.54 -19.69
C VAL A 357 3.65 5.36 -18.97
N GLU A 358 4.07 5.09 -17.75
CA GLU A 358 3.60 3.93 -16.98
C GLU A 358 2.35 4.24 -16.15
N ALA A 359 2.24 5.48 -15.64
CA ALA A 359 1.11 5.91 -14.83
C ALA A 359 0.94 7.45 -14.85
N GLY A 360 -0.21 7.95 -14.43
CA GLY A 360 -0.51 9.36 -14.27
C GLY A 360 -0.92 9.73 -12.83
N THR A 361 -0.32 10.74 -12.23
CA THR A 361 -0.68 11.24 -10.89
C THR A 361 -0.66 12.77 -10.84
N GLY A 362 -1.75 13.40 -10.41
CA GLY A 362 -1.87 14.87 -10.47
C GLY A 362 -1.56 15.42 -11.87
N ALA A 363 -0.62 16.36 -11.96
CA ALA A 363 -0.13 16.91 -13.24
C ALA A 363 1.16 16.22 -13.76
N TRP A 364 1.43 15.00 -13.32
CA TRP A 364 2.67 14.27 -13.60
C TRP A 364 2.39 12.91 -14.22
N TYR A 365 3.28 12.47 -15.09
CA TYR A 365 3.42 11.09 -15.50
C TYR A 365 4.54 10.44 -14.69
N ARG A 366 4.35 9.18 -14.30
CA ARG A 366 5.44 8.28 -13.98
C ARG A 366 5.91 7.66 -15.30
N VAL A 367 7.20 7.80 -15.60
CA VAL A 367 7.79 7.49 -16.90
C VAL A 367 8.98 6.57 -16.72
N LEU A 368 9.15 5.66 -17.68
CA LEU A 368 10.38 4.91 -17.90
C LEU A 368 11.13 5.56 -19.05
N THR A 369 12.36 5.98 -18.78
CA THR A 369 13.25 6.59 -19.77
C THR A 369 14.07 5.52 -20.50
N PRO A 370 14.69 5.86 -21.65
CA PRO A 370 15.42 4.87 -22.45
C PRO A 370 16.64 4.22 -21.77
N ASP A 371 17.23 4.89 -20.78
CA ASP A 371 18.32 4.37 -19.93
C ASP A 371 17.82 3.47 -18.77
N GLY A 372 16.51 3.24 -18.68
CA GLY A 372 15.89 2.43 -17.63
C GLY A 372 15.51 3.21 -16.36
N THR A 373 15.70 4.53 -16.31
CA THR A 373 15.34 5.33 -15.15
C THR A 373 13.80 5.45 -15.03
N VAL A 374 13.26 5.06 -13.87
CA VAL A 374 11.84 5.29 -13.53
C VAL A 374 11.71 6.52 -12.64
N GLY A 375 10.89 7.48 -13.05
CA GLY A 375 10.63 8.68 -12.26
C GLY A 375 9.43 9.49 -12.73
N PHE A 376 9.28 10.71 -12.24
CA PHE A 376 8.13 11.57 -12.52
C PHE A 376 8.50 12.73 -13.45
N MET A 377 7.75 12.91 -14.52
CA MET A 377 7.85 14.03 -15.45
C MET A 377 6.53 14.81 -15.48
N ALA A 378 6.59 16.14 -15.61
CA ALA A 378 5.38 16.95 -15.72
C ALA A 378 4.65 16.61 -17.03
N ALA A 379 3.36 16.28 -16.97
CA ALA A 379 2.59 15.80 -18.12
C ALA A 379 2.52 16.81 -19.29
N ARG A 380 2.63 18.10 -18.98
CA ARG A 380 2.68 19.18 -19.98
C ARG A 380 3.97 19.21 -20.83
N LEU A 381 4.99 18.42 -20.48
CA LEU A 381 6.28 18.34 -21.17
C LEU A 381 6.37 17.12 -22.11
N THR A 382 5.23 16.50 -22.38
CA THR A 382 5.15 15.28 -23.18
C THR A 382 4.06 15.40 -24.24
N GLU A 383 4.26 14.72 -25.36
CA GLU A 383 3.26 14.52 -26.41
C GLU A 383 3.27 13.05 -26.88
N PRO A 384 2.20 12.55 -27.53
CA PRO A 384 2.23 11.23 -28.16
C PRO A 384 3.41 11.08 -29.12
N ALA A 385 4.07 9.92 -29.10
CA ALA A 385 5.14 9.57 -30.05
C ALA A 385 4.60 8.77 -31.25
N ASP A 386 3.38 9.08 -31.71
CA ASP A 386 2.69 8.36 -32.79
C ASP A 386 2.84 9.00 -34.18
N SER A 387 3.40 10.22 -34.22
CA SER A 387 3.58 11.01 -35.43
C SER A 387 5.06 11.31 -35.64
N PRO A 388 5.64 11.12 -36.83
CA PRO A 388 7.07 11.31 -37.02
C PRO A 388 7.51 12.77 -36.92
N ILE A 389 8.69 12.99 -36.35
CA ILE A 389 9.35 14.31 -36.33
C ILE A 389 10.06 14.60 -37.66
N ARG A 390 10.55 13.56 -38.34
CA ARG A 390 11.18 13.58 -39.66
C ARG A 390 11.27 12.15 -40.21
N SER A 391 11.76 11.99 -41.43
CA SER A 391 12.18 10.69 -41.98
C SER A 391 13.70 10.62 -42.11
N THR A 392 14.26 9.41 -42.18
CA THR A 392 15.67 9.18 -42.51
C THR A 392 15.84 7.95 -43.42
N LEU A 393 16.90 7.94 -44.21
CA LEU A 393 17.31 6.76 -44.96
C LEU A 393 18.24 5.89 -44.11
N VAL A 394 18.07 4.58 -44.16
CA VAL A 394 18.96 3.62 -43.50
C VAL A 394 20.26 3.49 -44.30
N ALA A 395 21.39 3.83 -43.68
CA ALA A 395 22.68 3.98 -44.36
C ALA A 395 23.28 2.64 -44.84
N ASP A 396 23.18 1.58 -44.04
CA ASP A 396 23.59 0.20 -44.34
C ASP A 396 22.74 -0.77 -43.51
N GLY A 397 22.59 -2.03 -43.94
CA GLY A 397 21.59 -2.99 -43.43
C GLY A 397 21.52 -3.05 -41.91
N ALA A 398 20.60 -2.27 -41.34
CA ALA A 398 20.59 -1.95 -39.93
C ALA A 398 19.59 -2.83 -39.19
N LEU A 399 19.85 -3.04 -37.91
CA LEU A 399 18.99 -3.82 -37.05
C LEU A 399 18.17 -2.89 -36.17
N LEU A 400 16.86 -3.15 -36.09
CA LEU A 400 16.02 -2.56 -35.05
C LEU A 400 16.26 -3.31 -33.75
N LEU A 401 16.57 -2.53 -32.73
CA LEU A 401 16.94 -2.96 -31.40
C LEU A 401 15.81 -2.69 -30.41
N THR A 402 15.72 -3.52 -29.37
CA THR A 402 14.74 -3.33 -28.28
C THR A 402 14.99 -2.07 -27.45
N ASP A 403 16.25 -1.67 -27.31
CA ASP A 403 16.72 -0.58 -26.45
C ASP A 403 17.83 0.23 -27.15
N PRO A 404 18.12 1.49 -26.75
CA PRO A 404 19.15 2.32 -27.36
C PRO A 404 20.56 1.90 -26.88
N SER A 405 20.93 0.65 -27.13
CA SER A 405 22.22 0.09 -26.74
C SER A 405 22.75 -0.82 -27.82
N SER A 406 24.06 -0.75 -28.08
CA SER A 406 24.73 -1.62 -29.06
C SER A 406 24.71 -3.11 -28.68
N THR A 407 24.39 -3.44 -27.43
CA THR A 407 24.23 -4.82 -26.94
C THR A 407 22.77 -5.26 -26.81
N ALA A 408 21.82 -4.41 -27.20
CA ALA A 408 20.40 -4.74 -27.16
C ALA A 408 20.04 -5.84 -28.18
N LEU A 409 18.92 -6.53 -27.94
CA LEU A 409 18.45 -7.57 -28.83
C LEU A 409 17.94 -6.96 -30.13
N ALA A 410 18.46 -7.45 -31.25
CA ALA A 410 17.93 -7.15 -32.57
C ALA A 410 16.72 -8.04 -32.85
N PHE A 411 15.62 -7.44 -33.33
CA PHE A 411 14.40 -8.19 -33.65
C PHE A 411 13.95 -8.05 -35.11
N GLU A 412 14.51 -7.09 -35.86
CA GLU A 412 14.18 -6.89 -37.27
C GLU A 412 15.34 -6.27 -38.03
N ALA A 413 15.58 -6.73 -39.26
CA ALA A 413 16.53 -6.13 -40.17
C ALA A 413 15.82 -5.16 -41.11
N VAL A 414 16.41 -3.98 -41.32
CA VAL A 414 15.92 -2.95 -42.21
C VAL A 414 16.88 -2.83 -43.39
N ALA A 415 16.33 -2.92 -44.60
CA ALA A 415 17.14 -2.89 -45.81
C ALA A 415 17.82 -1.52 -46.01
N PRO A 416 19.06 -1.47 -46.52
CA PRO A 416 19.71 -0.22 -46.89
C PRO A 416 18.85 0.61 -47.84
N GLY A 417 18.85 1.93 -47.66
CA GLY A 417 18.06 2.87 -48.45
C GLY A 417 16.55 2.85 -48.16
N THR A 418 16.09 2.07 -47.19
CA THR A 418 14.70 2.16 -46.70
C THR A 418 14.52 3.51 -46.00
N GLU A 419 13.47 4.24 -46.38
CA GLU A 419 13.04 5.42 -45.65
C GLU A 419 12.21 5.00 -44.44
N VAL A 420 12.63 5.42 -43.24
CA VAL A 420 11.94 5.13 -41.98
C VAL A 420 11.52 6.41 -41.28
N PRO A 421 10.28 6.50 -40.76
CA PRO A 421 9.85 7.61 -39.92
C PRO A 421 10.60 7.61 -38.58
N VAL A 422 11.13 8.76 -38.19
CA VAL A 422 11.79 8.98 -36.90
C VAL A 422 10.75 9.53 -35.93
N LEU A 423 10.53 8.83 -34.82
CA LEU A 423 9.60 9.22 -33.76
C LEU A 423 10.29 9.97 -32.62
N GLY A 424 11.59 9.74 -32.43
CA GLY A 424 12.41 10.39 -31.41
C GLY A 424 13.89 10.04 -31.52
N ALA A 425 14.70 10.51 -30.57
CA ALA A 425 16.13 10.20 -30.50
C ALA A 425 16.64 10.18 -29.06
N HIS A 426 17.68 9.38 -28.81
CA HIS A 426 18.40 9.33 -27.55
C HIS A 426 19.86 8.97 -27.83
N GLU A 427 20.78 9.86 -27.43
CA GLU A 427 22.21 9.72 -27.72
C GLU A 427 22.45 9.44 -29.22
N GLU A 428 23.21 8.38 -29.54
CA GLU A 428 23.54 7.96 -30.91
C GLU A 428 22.45 7.04 -31.53
N PHE A 429 21.25 6.98 -30.96
CA PHE A 429 20.16 6.13 -31.42
C PHE A 429 18.92 6.93 -31.84
N LEU A 430 18.35 6.56 -32.97
CA LEU A 430 17.06 7.04 -33.45
C LEU A 430 15.97 6.04 -33.07
N PHE A 431 14.86 6.54 -32.54
CA PHE A 431 13.66 5.74 -32.32
C PHE A 431 12.77 5.87 -33.54
N VAL A 432 12.54 4.76 -34.24
CA VAL A 432 11.96 4.75 -35.58
C VAL A 432 10.82 3.75 -35.71
N GLU A 433 9.92 4.02 -36.64
CA GLU A 433 8.95 3.04 -37.12
C GLU A 433 9.56 2.26 -38.29
N GLY A 434 9.81 0.97 -38.08
CA GLY A 434 10.33 0.05 -39.07
C GLY A 434 9.28 -0.42 -40.08
N PRO A 435 9.73 -1.20 -41.09
CA PRO A 435 8.82 -1.88 -42.01
C PRO A 435 7.77 -2.71 -41.24
N GLY A 436 6.52 -2.71 -41.73
CA GLY A 436 5.44 -3.43 -41.06
C GLY A 436 4.92 -2.80 -39.76
N GLY A 437 5.32 -1.56 -39.44
CA GLY A 437 4.78 -0.77 -38.34
C GLY A 437 5.35 -1.10 -36.96
N LYS A 438 6.46 -1.86 -36.91
CA LYS A 438 7.14 -2.15 -35.63
C LYS A 438 8.03 -1.00 -35.24
N VAL A 439 7.97 -0.58 -33.98
CA VAL A 439 8.78 0.53 -33.48
C VAL A 439 10.00 -0.01 -32.74
N GLY A 440 11.17 0.57 -32.96
CA GLY A 440 12.41 0.16 -32.30
C GLY A 440 13.53 1.19 -32.43
N TRP A 441 14.71 0.84 -31.93
CA TRP A 441 15.90 1.70 -31.95
C TRP A 441 16.83 1.35 -33.10
N LEU A 442 17.31 2.38 -33.78
CA LEU A 442 18.26 2.31 -34.89
C LEU A 442 19.52 3.10 -34.50
N ALA A 443 20.69 2.49 -34.62
CA ALA A 443 21.93 3.22 -34.40
C ALA A 443 22.16 4.26 -35.53
N SER A 444 22.58 5.47 -35.18
CA SER A 444 22.66 6.63 -36.08
C SER A 444 23.98 6.77 -36.87
N TYR A 445 24.77 5.69 -36.97
CA TYR A 445 26.14 5.72 -37.53
C TYR A 445 26.21 5.92 -39.05
#